data_AF-A0A1G5GD44-F1
#
_entry.id   AF-A0A1G5GD44-F1
#
_cell.length_a   1.000
_cell.length_b   1.000
_cell.length_c   1.000
_cell.angle_alpha   90.00
_cell.angle_beta   90.00
_cell.angle_gamma   90.00
#
_symmetry.space_group_name_H-M   'P 1'
#
loop_
_entity.id
_entity.type
_entity.pdbx_description
1 polymer ?
#
loop_
_entity_poly.entity_id
_entity_poly.type
_entity_poly.pdbx_seq_one_letter_code
_entity_poly.pdbx_strand_id
1 'polypeptide(L)'
;MKKNDILKTIATVLTCMLLSSGCGLSKPADAVSDASEPTEPVQATEVLADDTADEPAISDESASPMGKHVTEGADASTSSELSLAKRLCGKYSYKDSNGEYQILEICEFADNLYAYYGFSMEEEEGVEPDELYAYSFYCLELIPDNASDVRSETADSVDVNILAFSIMSNLTKYQAAPEKCNIELEEGGIEVTSAYFTGKNETVFFEADDRVEDAFPYMKDADAGKGINDDFFTGLWRETGSDNPYYLDFKENGVIKIYQEEPGTEVTFGGGSYSGPENDLLSFRCSFLGSGSMPYETQTWIYPNGNNEIELEFSSSDISDFEEKKDMFFEKIEEADVPIVTIDEVKKILTDDHVYDMYSQDASTSEVKMLDEFYGVWLSAFEESDDAVELVEKLEKDGFDAIYVYSPEWKNLSSKPYYCVTAGICDTQADADSLLAKVKDAGYKDAYVKSTGARLEQRIYYNIYDESSSYEFKNDRVIVNAGEVSGVGYEELPEMRLVVDSETEFASACKTEFFGNYEEGDTPLEWFIRNKNFLDTDYDEYSKHGPALKGVFEVSITGDHIDKFYGSYWWD
;
A
#
# COMPACT_ATOMS: atom_id res chain seq x y z
N MET A 1 16.05 24.37 -50.71
CA MET A 1 15.29 23.98 -49.50
C MET A 1 15.91 22.70 -48.97
N LYS A 2 16.38 22.71 -47.72
CA LYS A 2 17.12 21.58 -47.14
C LYS A 2 16.13 20.62 -46.45
N LYS A 3 16.47 19.32 -46.44
CA LYS A 3 15.65 18.23 -45.88
C LYS A 3 15.14 18.48 -44.44
N ASN A 4 15.79 19.35 -43.67
CA ASN A 4 15.40 19.71 -42.30
C ASN A 4 14.18 20.64 -42.21
N ASP A 5 13.78 21.33 -43.27
CA ASP A 5 12.59 22.20 -43.24
C ASP A 5 11.28 21.42 -43.47
N ILE A 6 11.37 20.21 -44.03
CA ILE A 6 10.21 19.34 -44.29
C ILE A 6 9.80 18.58 -43.02
N LEU A 7 10.77 18.14 -42.19
CA LEU A 7 10.47 17.49 -40.90
C LEU A 7 9.83 18.44 -39.88
N LYS A 8 10.25 19.72 -39.85
CA LYS A 8 9.63 20.72 -38.96
C LYS A 8 8.19 21.07 -39.38
N THR A 9 7.89 20.99 -40.67
CA THR A 9 6.53 21.24 -41.18
C THR A 9 5.60 20.05 -40.94
N ILE A 10 6.11 18.81 -40.93
CA ILE A 10 5.30 17.61 -40.63
C ILE A 10 5.04 17.48 -39.12
N ALA A 11 6.01 17.79 -38.25
CA ALA A 11 5.81 17.79 -36.81
C ALA A 11 4.79 18.87 -36.35
N THR A 12 4.81 20.06 -36.97
CA THR A 12 3.87 21.15 -36.63
C THR A 12 2.43 20.86 -37.08
N VAL A 13 2.23 20.02 -38.11
CA VAL A 13 0.90 19.66 -38.61
C VAL A 13 0.28 18.49 -37.84
N LEU A 14 1.07 17.58 -37.25
CA LEU A 14 0.54 16.51 -36.39
C LEU A 14 0.09 17.02 -35.01
N THR A 15 0.81 18.00 -34.43
CA THR A 15 0.42 18.60 -33.13
C THR A 15 -0.84 19.46 -33.22
N CYS A 16 -1.22 19.93 -34.42
CA CYS A 16 -2.46 20.70 -34.63
C CYS A 16 -3.71 19.83 -34.85
N MET A 17 -3.59 18.50 -34.95
CA MET A 17 -4.73 17.60 -35.17
C MET A 17 -5.24 16.89 -33.90
N LEU A 18 -4.57 17.03 -32.76
CA LEU A 18 -5.00 16.44 -31.49
C LEU A 18 -5.76 17.42 -30.56
N LEU A 19 -6.12 18.62 -31.04
CA LEU A 19 -6.86 19.63 -30.27
C LEU A 19 -8.19 20.04 -30.91
N SER A 20 -8.87 19.13 -31.60
CA SER A 20 -10.23 19.38 -32.08
C SER A 20 -11.13 18.16 -31.96
N SER A 21 -11.75 17.99 -30.79
CA SER A 21 -13.09 17.40 -30.62
C SER A 21 -13.71 18.06 -29.39
N GLY A 22 -14.38 19.18 -29.66
CA GLY A 22 -14.93 20.07 -28.65
C GLY A 22 -16.30 19.67 -28.12
N CYS A 23 -16.61 20.35 -27.03
CA CYS A 23 -17.88 20.45 -26.31
C CYS A 23 -19.14 20.53 -27.20
N GLY A 24 -20.23 19.94 -26.69
CA GLY A 24 -21.60 20.23 -27.09
C GLY A 24 -22.52 20.38 -25.87
N LEU A 25 -22.74 21.62 -25.43
CA LEU A 25 -23.65 22.01 -24.34
C LEU A 25 -25.13 22.00 -24.78
N SER A 26 -25.98 21.36 -23.98
CA SER A 26 -27.35 21.74 -23.51
C SER A 26 -28.48 22.14 -24.49
N LYS A 27 -29.71 21.59 -24.29
CA LYS A 27 -30.90 22.27 -23.68
C LYS A 27 -32.23 21.47 -23.81
N PRO A 28 -33.34 21.85 -23.10
CA PRO A 28 -34.17 20.90 -22.33
C PRO A 28 -35.66 20.80 -22.75
N ALA A 29 -36.37 19.98 -21.95
CA ALA A 29 -37.75 20.10 -21.43
C ALA A 29 -38.94 19.47 -22.20
N ASP A 30 -39.69 18.65 -21.44
CA ASP A 30 -41.15 18.55 -21.27
C ASP A 30 -41.59 17.05 -21.22
N ALA A 31 -41.86 16.49 -20.03
CA ALA A 31 -43.11 16.52 -19.26
C ALA A 31 -44.21 15.58 -19.80
N VAL A 32 -44.75 14.72 -18.90
CA VAL A 32 -46.19 14.46 -18.63
C VAL A 32 -46.49 12.98 -18.25
N SER A 33 -46.97 12.81 -17.00
CA SER A 33 -47.98 11.85 -16.46
C SER A 33 -47.70 10.33 -16.51
N ASP A 34 -48.17 9.46 -15.63
CA ASP A 34 -49.23 9.56 -14.60
C ASP A 34 -49.14 8.33 -13.66
N ALA A 35 -49.64 8.55 -12.44
CA ALA A 35 -50.42 7.64 -11.59
C ALA A 35 -49.92 6.25 -11.10
N SER A 36 -49.92 6.17 -9.76
CA SER A 36 -50.61 5.21 -8.87
C SER A 36 -49.82 4.08 -8.17
N GLU A 37 -49.68 4.30 -6.86
CA GLU A 37 -49.54 3.39 -5.71
C GLU A 37 -50.61 2.26 -5.63
N PRO A 38 -50.73 1.49 -4.52
CA PRO A 38 -49.77 0.74 -3.69
C PRO A 38 -50.27 -0.70 -3.41
N THR A 39 -49.47 -1.59 -2.81
CA THR A 39 -49.80 -2.37 -1.58
C THR A 39 -48.70 -3.38 -1.22
N GLU A 40 -47.96 -3.06 -0.15
CA GLU A 40 -47.75 -3.79 1.12
C GLU A 40 -48.12 -5.30 1.28
N PRO A 41 -47.61 -5.97 2.35
CA PRO A 41 -46.60 -7.02 2.33
C PRO A 41 -47.20 -8.38 2.74
N VAL A 42 -46.38 -9.42 3.03
CA VAL A 42 -46.55 -10.35 4.16
C VAL A 42 -45.63 -11.59 4.06
N GLN A 43 -44.80 -11.70 5.11
CA GLN A 43 -44.40 -12.86 5.92
C GLN A 43 -43.54 -14.01 5.40
N ALA A 44 -42.50 -14.19 6.21
CA ALA A 44 -41.71 -15.38 6.45
C ALA A 44 -42.53 -16.64 6.75
N THR A 45 -41.93 -17.79 6.43
CA THR A 45 -42.12 -19.01 7.22
C THR A 45 -40.83 -19.82 7.15
N GLU A 46 -40.26 -20.10 8.33
CA GLU A 46 -39.34 -21.21 8.57
C GLU A 46 -39.93 -22.54 8.08
N VAL A 47 -39.10 -23.53 7.73
CA VAL A 47 -39.08 -24.88 8.33
C VAL A 47 -37.96 -25.70 7.67
N LEU A 48 -36.97 -26.04 8.51
CA LEU A 48 -36.27 -27.32 8.72
C LEU A 48 -36.17 -28.36 7.59
N ALA A 49 -34.91 -28.74 7.34
CA ALA A 49 -34.32 -30.07 7.19
C ALA A 49 -35.23 -31.28 6.93
N ASP A 50 -34.88 -32.09 5.93
CA ASP A 50 -34.47 -33.49 6.18
C ASP A 50 -33.71 -34.06 4.97
N ASP A 51 -32.79 -34.96 5.29
CA ASP A 51 -32.01 -35.83 4.43
C ASP A 51 -32.84 -36.57 3.38
N THR A 52 -32.26 -36.82 2.21
CA THR A 52 -32.25 -38.18 1.64
C THR A 52 -31.27 -38.29 0.47
N ALA A 53 -30.32 -39.20 0.65
CA ALA A 53 -29.50 -39.77 -0.40
C ALA A 53 -30.36 -40.39 -1.51
N ASP A 54 -29.94 -40.20 -2.75
CA ASP A 54 -30.11 -41.19 -3.82
C ASP A 54 -29.04 -40.95 -4.90
N GLU A 55 -28.05 -41.84 -4.93
CA GLU A 55 -27.38 -42.26 -6.17
C GLU A 55 -28.44 -42.62 -7.23
N PRO A 56 -28.21 -42.43 -8.55
CA PRO A 56 -27.26 -43.33 -9.23
C PRO A 56 -26.61 -42.82 -10.54
N ALA A 57 -25.72 -43.69 -11.03
CA ALA A 57 -25.53 -44.08 -12.43
C ALA A 57 -24.24 -43.60 -13.11
N ILE A 58 -23.28 -44.51 -13.01
CA ILE A 58 -22.22 -44.79 -13.97
C ILE A 58 -22.81 -44.90 -15.39
N SER A 59 -22.22 -44.17 -16.35
CA SER A 59 -22.09 -44.63 -17.73
C SER A 59 -20.77 -44.14 -18.33
N ASP A 60 -19.85 -45.08 -18.50
CA ASP A 60 -18.70 -45.04 -19.41
C ASP A 60 -19.15 -44.81 -20.86
N GLU A 61 -18.47 -43.92 -21.59
CA GLU A 61 -17.86 -44.24 -22.90
C GLU A 61 -16.91 -43.13 -23.37
N SER A 62 -15.61 -43.35 -23.13
CA SER A 62 -14.47 -43.20 -24.04
C SER A 62 -14.46 -42.14 -25.14
N ALA A 63 -13.43 -41.27 -25.13
CA ALA A 63 -12.46 -41.15 -26.23
C ALA A 63 -11.21 -40.31 -25.81
N SER A 64 -10.15 -41.00 -25.38
CA SER A 64 -8.75 -40.54 -25.50
C SER A 64 -8.25 -40.73 -26.95
N PRO A 65 -7.13 -40.14 -27.46
CA PRO A 65 -5.80 -40.04 -26.81
C PRO A 65 -5.10 -38.67 -27.05
N MET A 66 -3.93 -38.27 -26.52
CA MET A 66 -2.61 -38.94 -26.47
C MET A 66 -1.64 -38.02 -25.70
N GLY A 67 -1.01 -38.47 -24.59
CA GLY A 67 0.45 -38.67 -24.51
C GLY A 67 1.23 -37.55 -23.79
N LYS A 68 1.47 -37.66 -22.46
CA LYS A 68 2.68 -38.22 -21.80
C LYS A 68 3.94 -37.34 -21.83
N HIS A 69 4.36 -36.88 -20.65
CA HIS A 69 5.63 -37.32 -20.06
C HIS A 69 5.54 -37.38 -18.53
N VAL A 70 5.90 -38.55 -17.99
CA VAL A 70 6.06 -38.88 -16.58
C VAL A 70 7.56 -38.97 -16.31
N THR A 71 8.00 -38.56 -15.12
CA THR A 71 9.13 -39.17 -14.44
C THR A 71 8.94 -39.09 -12.92
N GLU A 72 8.64 -40.24 -12.31
CA GLU A 72 8.96 -40.55 -10.91
C GLU A 72 10.25 -41.39 -10.88
N GLY A 73 11.01 -41.27 -9.79
CA GLY A 73 12.10 -42.17 -9.45
C GLY A 73 12.80 -41.75 -8.16
N ALA A 74 12.26 -42.21 -7.03
CA ALA A 74 12.68 -41.93 -5.67
C ALA A 74 14.15 -42.30 -5.33
N ASP A 75 14.80 -41.42 -4.57
CA ASP A 75 15.69 -41.80 -3.48
C ASP A 75 15.06 -41.31 -2.17
N ALA A 76 14.75 -42.25 -1.29
CA ALA A 76 14.21 -41.99 0.03
C ALA A 76 15.35 -41.61 0.99
N SER A 77 15.59 -40.32 1.16
CA SER A 77 16.22 -39.76 2.35
C SER A 77 15.82 -38.30 2.53
N THR A 78 15.12 -38.03 3.64
CA THR A 78 14.77 -36.72 4.23
C THR A 78 13.95 -35.77 3.34
N SER A 79 12.64 -36.02 3.19
CA SER A 79 11.72 -34.89 2.96
C SER A 79 11.47 -34.25 4.31
N SER A 80 12.21 -33.20 4.66
CA SER A 80 11.68 -32.23 5.63
C SER A 80 10.37 -31.71 5.02
N GLU A 81 9.26 -31.86 5.73
CA GLU A 81 8.01 -31.25 5.32
C GLU A 81 8.26 -29.73 5.19
N LEU A 82 7.72 -29.12 4.13
CA LEU A 82 7.86 -27.68 3.93
C LEU A 82 7.10 -26.94 5.04
N SER A 83 7.66 -25.84 5.52
CA SER A 83 6.95 -24.90 6.39
C SER A 83 5.64 -24.43 5.74
N LEU A 84 4.67 -24.01 6.55
CA LEU A 84 3.43 -23.44 6.05
C LEU A 84 3.70 -22.23 5.15
N ALA A 85 4.64 -21.35 5.52
CA ALA A 85 5.03 -20.21 4.67
C ALA A 85 5.41 -20.65 3.25
N LYS A 86 6.27 -21.66 3.12
CA LYS A 86 6.70 -22.19 1.82
C LYS A 86 5.58 -22.89 1.05
N ARG A 87 4.61 -23.50 1.76
CA ARG A 87 3.43 -24.12 1.14
C ARG A 87 2.40 -23.11 0.67
N LEU A 88 2.33 -21.94 1.30
CA LEU A 88 1.49 -20.80 0.89
C LEU A 88 2.08 -20.02 -0.28
N CYS A 89 3.37 -20.17 -0.60
CA CYS A 89 3.96 -19.53 -1.76
C CYS A 89 3.33 -20.04 -3.05
N GLY A 90 2.90 -19.12 -3.90
CA GLY A 90 2.17 -19.45 -5.11
C GLY A 90 1.49 -18.23 -5.72
N LYS A 91 0.84 -18.48 -6.85
CA LYS A 91 0.09 -17.48 -7.61
C LYS A 91 -1.38 -17.81 -7.55
N TYR A 92 -2.18 -16.80 -7.26
CA TYR A 92 -3.58 -16.97 -7.01
C TYR A 92 -4.41 -15.85 -7.62
N SER A 93 -5.65 -16.17 -8.00
CA SER A 93 -6.61 -15.17 -8.44
C SER A 93 -8.00 -15.43 -7.86
N TYR A 94 -8.74 -14.35 -7.64
CA TYR A 94 -10.13 -14.36 -7.20
C TYR A 94 -10.93 -13.43 -8.12
N LYS A 95 -12.00 -13.94 -8.73
CA LYS A 95 -12.88 -13.13 -9.58
C LYS A 95 -14.07 -12.62 -8.78
N ASP A 96 -14.21 -11.32 -8.71
CA ASP A 96 -15.29 -10.68 -7.97
C ASP A 96 -16.63 -10.76 -8.72
N SER A 97 -17.70 -10.27 -8.08
CA SER A 97 -19.05 -10.27 -8.69
C SER A 97 -19.21 -9.32 -9.88
N ASN A 98 -18.29 -8.36 -10.06
CA ASN A 98 -18.25 -7.44 -11.19
C ASN A 98 -17.48 -8.01 -12.38
N GLY A 99 -16.82 -9.16 -12.20
CA GLY A 99 -16.01 -9.84 -13.21
C GLY A 99 -14.55 -9.36 -13.25
N GLU A 100 -14.13 -8.57 -12.28
CA GLU A 100 -12.75 -8.13 -12.09
C GLU A 100 -11.95 -9.17 -11.30
N TYR A 101 -10.68 -9.35 -11.65
CA TYR A 101 -9.79 -10.24 -10.93
C TYR A 101 -9.03 -9.47 -9.86
N GLN A 102 -8.98 -10.00 -8.66
CA GLN A 102 -7.92 -9.74 -7.71
C GLN A 102 -6.84 -10.80 -7.92
N ILE A 103 -5.59 -10.38 -8.09
CA ILE A 103 -4.44 -11.27 -8.26
C ILE A 103 -3.51 -11.14 -7.07
N LEU A 104 -2.89 -12.25 -6.70
CA LEU A 104 -2.02 -12.36 -5.54
C LEU A 104 -0.88 -13.34 -5.84
N GLU A 105 0.36 -12.91 -5.72
CA GLU A 105 1.51 -13.82 -5.66
C GLU A 105 2.15 -13.75 -4.27
N ILE A 106 2.04 -14.84 -3.51
CA ILE A 106 2.68 -14.97 -2.21
C ILE A 106 4.11 -15.48 -2.40
N CYS A 107 5.06 -14.73 -1.86
CA CYS A 107 6.49 -15.03 -1.85
C CYS A 107 6.99 -15.13 -0.40
N GLU A 108 8.12 -15.82 -0.21
CA GLU A 108 8.77 -15.89 1.11
C GLU A 108 10.25 -15.52 1.07
N PHE A 109 10.75 -15.07 2.22
CA PHE A 109 12.17 -15.07 2.54
C PHE A 109 12.40 -15.65 3.94
N ALA A 110 12.93 -16.87 4.02
CA ALA A 110 13.18 -17.58 5.26
C ALA A 110 11.92 -17.65 6.16
N ASP A 111 10.79 -18.03 5.56
CA ASP A 111 9.45 -18.12 6.17
C ASP A 111 8.78 -16.78 6.55
N ASN A 112 9.41 -15.63 6.30
CA ASN A 112 8.68 -14.35 6.28
C ASN A 112 7.84 -14.25 5.01
N LEU A 113 6.59 -13.84 5.13
CA LEU A 113 5.61 -13.86 4.04
C LEU A 113 5.35 -12.46 3.49
N TYR A 114 5.40 -12.36 2.16
CA TYR A 114 5.13 -11.15 1.41
C TYR A 114 4.22 -11.49 0.23
N ALA A 115 3.51 -10.50 -0.30
CA ALA A 115 2.73 -10.71 -1.50
C ALA A 115 2.76 -9.52 -2.45
N TYR A 116 2.74 -9.82 -3.73
CA TYR A 116 2.35 -8.87 -4.76
C TYR A 116 0.84 -8.99 -4.97
N TYR A 117 0.13 -7.88 -4.88
CA TYR A 117 -1.33 -7.83 -4.94
C TYR A 117 -1.79 -6.75 -5.91
N GLY A 118 -2.87 -7.02 -6.64
CA GLY A 118 -3.46 -6.04 -7.54
C GLY A 118 -4.80 -6.45 -8.14
N PHE A 119 -5.42 -5.50 -8.82
CA PHE A 119 -6.61 -5.74 -9.64
C PHE A 119 -6.22 -5.90 -11.11
N SER A 120 -6.85 -6.85 -11.80
CA SER A 120 -6.63 -7.20 -13.21
C SER A 120 -7.97 -7.34 -13.94
N MET A 121 -7.97 -7.01 -15.23
CA MET A 121 -9.12 -7.19 -16.13
C MET A 121 -8.86 -8.37 -17.08
N GLU A 122 -9.91 -9.12 -17.44
CA GLU A 122 -9.79 -10.30 -18.33
C GLU A 122 -9.52 -9.91 -19.81
N GLU A 123 -9.97 -8.73 -20.22
CA GLU A 123 -9.88 -8.24 -21.60
C GLU A 123 -9.38 -6.79 -21.62
N GLU A 124 -8.06 -6.60 -21.60
CA GLU A 124 -7.46 -5.38 -22.16
C GLU A 124 -7.17 -5.58 -23.65
N GLU A 125 -7.48 -4.58 -24.48
CA GLU A 125 -7.29 -4.62 -25.92
C GLU A 125 -5.77 -4.73 -26.25
N GLY A 126 -5.30 -5.97 -26.47
CA GLY A 126 -3.89 -6.26 -26.79
C GLY A 126 -3.15 -7.15 -25.79
N VAL A 127 -3.79 -7.57 -24.70
CA VAL A 127 -3.25 -8.56 -23.74
C VAL A 127 -3.67 -9.97 -24.18
N GLU A 128 -2.75 -10.93 -24.14
CA GLU A 128 -3.05 -12.33 -24.45
C GLU A 128 -3.99 -12.90 -23.39
N PRO A 129 -5.02 -13.70 -23.75
CA PRO A 129 -6.05 -14.19 -22.82
C PRO A 129 -5.52 -15.14 -21.72
N ASP A 130 -4.23 -15.46 -21.77
CA ASP A 130 -3.55 -16.40 -20.89
C ASP A 130 -2.71 -15.69 -19.80
N GLU A 131 -2.82 -14.36 -19.66
CA GLU A 131 -2.07 -13.57 -18.66
C GLU A 131 -2.98 -12.60 -17.90
N LEU A 132 -2.77 -12.46 -16.59
CA LEU A 132 -3.42 -11.49 -15.72
C LEU A 132 -2.38 -10.50 -15.19
N TYR A 133 -2.40 -9.29 -15.75
CA TYR A 133 -1.55 -8.18 -15.31
C TYR A 133 -2.34 -7.27 -14.39
N ALA A 134 -1.75 -6.93 -13.27
CA ALA A 134 -2.31 -5.89 -12.44
C ALA A 134 -2.30 -4.56 -13.22
N TYR A 135 -3.37 -3.79 -13.10
CA TYR A 135 -3.37 -2.36 -13.43
C TYR A 135 -3.22 -1.50 -12.17
N SER A 136 -3.23 -2.14 -10.99
CA SER A 136 -3.04 -1.53 -9.67
C SER A 136 -2.07 -2.39 -8.87
N PHE A 137 -1.03 -1.78 -8.33
CA PHE A 137 0.12 -2.52 -7.81
C PHE A 137 0.34 -2.21 -6.34
N TYR A 138 0.06 -3.20 -5.51
CA TYR A 138 0.28 -3.16 -4.07
C TYR A 138 1.22 -4.28 -3.66
N CYS A 139 1.86 -4.06 -2.54
CA CYS A 139 2.71 -5.04 -1.88
C CYS A 139 2.19 -5.22 -0.48
N LEU A 140 2.11 -6.48 -0.06
CA LEU A 140 1.61 -6.85 1.23
C LEU A 140 2.76 -7.48 1.99
N GLU A 141 2.96 -7.05 3.22
CA GLU A 141 3.64 -7.83 4.22
C GLU A 141 2.61 -8.56 5.07
N LEU A 142 2.78 -9.88 5.21
CA LEU A 142 1.85 -10.76 5.92
C LEU A 142 2.47 -11.12 7.26
N ILE A 143 2.30 -10.24 8.25
CA ILE A 143 2.98 -10.35 9.55
C ILE A 143 2.23 -11.32 10.47
N PRO A 144 2.81 -12.47 10.84
CA PRO A 144 2.13 -13.42 11.69
C PRO A 144 1.92 -12.89 13.11
N ASP A 145 0.82 -13.32 13.73
CA ASP A 145 0.61 -13.16 15.18
C ASP A 145 1.69 -13.93 15.95
N ASN A 146 2.12 -15.09 15.42
CA ASN A 146 3.13 -15.94 16.01
C ASN A 146 4.03 -16.60 14.95
N ALA A 147 5.35 -16.39 15.09
CA ALA A 147 6.37 -16.96 14.20
C ALA A 147 6.36 -18.49 14.10
N SER A 148 5.85 -19.21 15.12
CA SER A 148 5.76 -20.68 15.05
C SER A 148 4.78 -21.18 14.00
N ASP A 149 3.78 -20.38 13.67
CA ASP A 149 2.63 -20.83 12.89
C ASP A 149 3.02 -20.88 11.40
N VAL A 150 3.71 -19.86 10.91
CA VAL A 150 4.31 -19.83 9.57
C VAL A 150 5.41 -20.89 9.39
N ARG A 151 6.13 -21.25 10.46
CA ARG A 151 7.16 -22.31 10.46
C ARG A 151 6.59 -23.72 10.58
N SER A 152 5.28 -23.85 10.79
CA SER A 152 4.66 -25.15 11.05
C SER A 152 4.70 -26.05 9.82
N GLU A 153 5.22 -27.25 9.96
CA GLU A 153 5.24 -28.28 8.92
C GLU A 153 3.85 -28.93 8.72
N THR A 154 2.94 -28.77 9.69
CA THR A 154 1.67 -29.51 9.74
C THR A 154 0.42 -28.64 9.86
N ALA A 155 0.56 -27.34 10.14
CA ALA A 155 -0.59 -26.44 10.18
C ALA A 155 -0.96 -26.05 8.75
N ASP A 156 -2.25 -25.91 8.46
CA ASP A 156 -2.73 -25.47 7.15
C ASP A 156 -3.31 -24.06 7.19
N SER A 157 -3.35 -23.41 8.36
CA SER A 157 -3.87 -22.06 8.51
C SER A 157 -2.94 -21.21 9.40
N VAL A 158 -2.92 -19.91 9.13
CA VAL A 158 -2.17 -18.91 9.90
C VAL A 158 -2.95 -17.60 10.02
N ASP A 159 -2.92 -17.03 11.23
CA ASP A 159 -3.37 -15.67 11.50
C ASP A 159 -2.21 -14.69 11.27
N VAL A 160 -2.44 -13.73 10.38
CA VAL A 160 -1.50 -12.67 10.01
C VAL A 160 -2.18 -11.30 10.08
N ASN A 161 -1.38 -10.25 10.04
CA ASN A 161 -1.83 -8.88 9.85
C ASN A 161 -1.23 -8.38 8.55
N ILE A 162 -2.08 -7.84 7.67
CA ILE A 162 -1.70 -7.28 6.38
C ILE A 162 -1.22 -5.85 6.61
N LEU A 163 0.03 -5.61 6.24
CA LEU A 163 0.56 -4.28 6.03
C LEU A 163 0.75 -4.06 4.53
N ALA A 164 -0.13 -3.26 3.95
CA ALA A 164 -0.02 -2.89 2.54
C ALA A 164 0.97 -1.73 2.37
N PHE A 165 1.75 -1.72 1.29
CA PHE A 165 2.60 -0.61 0.84
C PHE A 165 2.70 -0.62 -0.69
N SER A 166 3.19 0.48 -1.29
CA SER A 166 3.44 0.55 -2.74
C SER A 166 4.49 1.62 -3.00
N ILE A 167 5.44 1.37 -3.92
CA ILE A 167 6.45 2.37 -4.29
C ILE A 167 5.80 3.50 -5.09
N MET A 168 4.92 3.15 -6.03
CA MET A 168 4.27 4.11 -6.94
C MET A 168 3.24 4.99 -6.22
N SER A 169 2.45 4.38 -5.33
CA SER A 169 1.35 5.10 -4.67
C SER A 169 1.82 5.75 -3.37
N ASN A 170 2.52 4.99 -2.52
CA ASN A 170 2.83 5.39 -1.15
C ASN A 170 4.31 5.48 -0.82
N LEU A 171 5.19 5.47 -1.82
CA LEU A 171 6.59 5.86 -1.65
C LEU A 171 7.27 4.97 -0.62
N THR A 172 7.09 3.67 -0.85
CA THR A 172 7.47 2.57 0.02
C THR A 172 6.76 2.51 1.36
N LYS A 173 5.96 3.51 1.78
CA LYS A 173 5.29 3.53 3.09
C LYS A 173 4.08 2.63 3.17
N TYR A 174 3.84 2.14 4.38
CA TYR A 174 2.62 1.42 4.73
C TYR A 174 1.37 2.31 4.57
N GLN A 175 0.32 1.76 3.97
CA GLN A 175 -0.88 2.51 3.58
C GLN A 175 -1.90 2.68 4.71
N ALA A 176 -1.96 1.73 5.63
CA ALA A 176 -2.99 1.64 6.65
C ALA A 176 -2.48 0.88 7.87
N ALA A 177 -3.27 0.93 8.95
CA ALA A 177 -3.02 0.12 10.13
C ALA A 177 -3.00 -1.37 9.74
N PRO A 178 -2.28 -2.23 10.48
CA PRO A 178 -2.28 -3.66 10.23
C PRO A 178 -3.71 -4.22 10.24
N GLU A 179 -4.15 -4.78 9.11
CA GLU A 179 -5.49 -5.36 8.95
C GLU A 179 -5.44 -6.86 9.24
N LYS A 180 -6.33 -7.36 10.11
CA LYS A 180 -6.32 -8.79 10.44
C LYS A 180 -6.69 -9.64 9.24
N CYS A 181 -6.02 -10.78 9.13
CA CYS A 181 -6.24 -11.73 8.06
C CYS A 181 -5.97 -13.16 8.56
N ASN A 182 -6.85 -14.09 8.19
CA ASN A 182 -6.55 -15.52 8.27
C ASN A 182 -6.34 -16.06 6.86
N ILE A 183 -5.29 -16.86 6.67
CA ILE A 183 -4.99 -17.56 5.41
C ILE A 183 -4.98 -19.06 5.68
N GLU A 184 -5.81 -19.81 4.97
CA GLU A 184 -5.91 -21.28 5.05
C GLU A 184 -5.57 -21.90 3.69
N LEU A 185 -4.67 -22.88 3.70
CA LEU A 185 -4.24 -23.64 2.55
C LEU A 185 -5.26 -24.72 2.23
N GLU A 186 -5.76 -24.72 1.01
CA GLU A 186 -6.82 -25.62 0.55
C GLU A 186 -6.43 -26.36 -0.73
N GLU A 187 -7.20 -27.38 -1.11
CA GLU A 187 -6.97 -28.08 -2.36
C GLU A 187 -7.22 -27.14 -3.55
N GLY A 188 -6.14 -26.76 -4.25
CA GLY A 188 -6.21 -25.96 -5.48
C GLY A 188 -6.18 -24.45 -5.26
N GLY A 189 -5.91 -23.96 -4.05
CA GLY A 189 -5.87 -22.52 -3.77
C GLY A 189 -5.65 -22.21 -2.30
N ILE A 190 -6.10 -21.03 -1.88
CA ILE A 190 -6.12 -20.57 -0.49
C ILE A 190 -7.48 -19.93 -0.17
N GLU A 191 -7.97 -20.15 1.05
CA GLU A 191 -9.04 -19.34 1.63
C GLU A 191 -8.44 -18.18 2.41
N VAL A 192 -9.00 -16.98 2.20
CA VAL A 192 -8.53 -15.76 2.84
C VAL A 192 -9.71 -15.06 3.49
N THR A 193 -9.61 -14.79 4.80
CA THR A 193 -10.62 -14.06 5.57
C THR A 193 -10.04 -12.74 6.05
N SER A 194 -10.46 -11.62 5.46
CA SER A 194 -10.00 -10.27 5.83
C SER A 194 -10.89 -9.18 5.23
N ALA A 195 -11.00 -8.03 5.92
CA ALA A 195 -11.65 -6.85 5.34
C ALA A 195 -10.83 -6.20 4.23
N TYR A 196 -9.52 -6.48 4.15
CA TYR A 196 -8.64 -5.89 3.13
C TYR A 196 -9.12 -6.17 1.70
N PHE A 197 -9.52 -7.41 1.40
CA PHE A 197 -9.85 -7.84 0.02
C PHE A 197 -11.28 -7.54 -0.41
N THR A 198 -12.21 -7.39 0.54
CA THR A 198 -13.65 -7.26 0.20
C THR A 198 -14.31 -6.02 0.80
N GLY A 199 -13.59 -5.24 1.62
CA GLY A 199 -14.12 -4.16 2.44
C GLY A 199 -14.96 -4.64 3.63
N LYS A 200 -15.07 -5.96 3.83
CA LYS A 200 -15.80 -6.60 4.93
C LYS A 200 -15.03 -7.82 5.41
N ASN A 201 -15.13 -8.16 6.69
CA ASN A 201 -14.44 -9.34 7.21
C ASN A 201 -15.13 -10.65 6.76
N GLU A 202 -15.01 -10.97 5.47
CA GLU A 202 -15.60 -12.11 4.77
C GLU A 202 -14.50 -13.03 4.23
N THR A 203 -14.84 -14.31 4.07
CA THR A 203 -13.94 -15.33 3.49
C THR A 203 -14.11 -15.38 1.97
N VAL A 204 -13.01 -15.32 1.24
CA VAL A 204 -12.94 -15.50 -0.21
C VAL A 204 -11.94 -16.60 -0.57
N PHE A 205 -12.22 -17.32 -1.66
CA PHE A 205 -11.33 -18.36 -2.17
C PHE A 205 -10.51 -17.83 -3.35
N PHE A 206 -9.20 -17.90 -3.23
CA PHE A 206 -8.23 -17.54 -4.24
C PHE A 206 -7.75 -18.84 -4.92
N GLU A 207 -8.15 -19.04 -6.17
CA GLU A 207 -7.77 -20.21 -6.98
C GLU A 207 -6.30 -20.10 -7.39
N ALA A 208 -5.56 -21.21 -7.35
CA ALA A 208 -4.22 -21.25 -7.92
C ALA A 208 -4.26 -20.95 -9.43
N ASP A 209 -3.54 -19.92 -9.87
CA ASP A 209 -3.68 -19.36 -11.22
C ASP A 209 -2.32 -18.93 -11.81
N ASP A 210 -1.78 -19.76 -12.69
CA ASP A 210 -0.49 -19.52 -13.36
C ASP A 210 -0.50 -18.32 -14.33
N ARG A 211 -1.68 -17.75 -14.63
CA ARG A 211 -1.81 -16.57 -15.50
C ARG A 211 -1.36 -15.29 -14.79
N VAL A 212 -1.40 -15.27 -13.46
CA VAL A 212 -0.95 -14.13 -12.64
C VAL A 212 0.50 -13.82 -12.98
N GLU A 213 0.82 -12.54 -13.16
CA GLU A 213 2.19 -12.11 -13.46
C GLU A 213 3.21 -12.48 -12.36
N ASP A 214 4.50 -12.43 -12.67
CA ASP A 214 5.57 -12.68 -11.69
C ASP A 214 5.88 -11.38 -10.91
N ALA A 215 5.89 -11.42 -9.58
CA ALA A 215 6.32 -10.34 -8.68
C ALA A 215 7.79 -9.95 -8.94
N PHE A 216 8.59 -10.92 -9.37
CA PHE A 216 10.01 -10.77 -9.67
C PHE A 216 10.34 -11.29 -11.08
N PRO A 217 10.02 -10.52 -12.14
CA PRO A 217 10.16 -10.98 -13.53
C PRO A 217 11.61 -11.33 -13.91
N TYR A 218 12.62 -10.79 -13.20
CA TYR A 218 14.04 -11.03 -13.49
C TYR A 218 14.61 -12.32 -12.88
N MET A 219 13.80 -13.10 -12.14
CA MET A 219 14.24 -14.41 -11.63
C MET A 219 14.46 -15.44 -12.76
N LYS A 220 13.85 -15.23 -13.93
CA LYS A 220 13.92 -16.13 -15.10
C LYS A 220 14.83 -15.60 -16.21
N ASP A 221 15.79 -14.73 -15.89
CA ASP A 221 16.70 -14.15 -16.89
C ASP A 221 17.48 -15.25 -17.64
N ALA A 222 17.67 -15.06 -18.95
CA ALA A 222 18.38 -16.01 -19.81
C ALA A 222 19.86 -16.15 -19.45
N ASP A 223 20.43 -15.18 -18.75
CA ASP A 223 21.81 -15.18 -18.27
C ASP A 223 21.96 -15.67 -16.82
N ALA A 224 20.86 -15.95 -16.11
CA ALA A 224 20.88 -16.53 -14.77
C ALA A 224 21.73 -17.79 -14.72
N GLY A 225 22.66 -17.87 -13.76
CA GLY A 225 23.47 -19.08 -13.55
C GLY A 225 24.72 -19.14 -14.43
N LYS A 226 24.83 -18.31 -15.48
CA LYS A 226 25.97 -18.39 -16.41
C LYS A 226 27.28 -18.04 -15.71
N GLY A 227 28.30 -18.88 -15.84
CA GLY A 227 29.61 -18.66 -15.23
C GLY A 227 29.69 -19.01 -13.74
N ILE A 228 28.59 -19.47 -13.13
CA ILE A 228 28.55 -19.93 -11.74
C ILE A 228 28.96 -21.41 -11.74
N ASN A 229 30.03 -21.74 -11.03
CA ASN A 229 30.55 -23.11 -10.96
C ASN A 229 31.05 -23.45 -9.54
N ASP A 230 30.49 -22.79 -8.53
CA ASP A 230 31.02 -22.86 -7.17
C ASP A 230 29.90 -23.00 -6.14
N ASP A 231 29.85 -24.19 -5.51
CA ASP A 231 28.99 -24.52 -4.36
C ASP A 231 29.20 -23.58 -3.17
N PHE A 232 30.33 -22.85 -3.15
CA PHE A 232 30.63 -21.86 -2.13
C PHE A 232 29.54 -20.79 -2.03
N PHE A 233 29.16 -20.18 -3.15
CA PHE A 233 28.26 -19.01 -3.19
C PHE A 233 26.83 -19.36 -2.83
N THR A 234 26.37 -20.55 -3.23
CA THR A 234 24.99 -20.96 -2.98
C THR A 234 24.71 -21.05 -1.49
N GLY A 235 23.63 -20.42 -1.06
CA GLY A 235 23.18 -20.38 0.33
C GLY A 235 22.77 -18.98 0.76
N LEU A 236 22.44 -18.88 2.05
CA LEU A 236 21.97 -17.67 2.69
C LEU A 236 23.12 -16.96 3.41
N TRP A 237 23.19 -15.64 3.22
CA TRP A 237 24.26 -14.79 3.73
C TRP A 237 23.69 -13.59 4.46
N ARG A 238 24.28 -13.21 5.58
CA ARG A 238 23.86 -12.07 6.42
C ARG A 238 24.98 -11.03 6.50
N GLU A 239 24.65 -9.76 6.29
CA GLU A 239 25.55 -8.63 6.47
C GLU A 239 26.05 -8.58 7.92
N THR A 240 27.35 -8.35 8.08
CA THR A 240 28.01 -8.26 9.38
C THR A 240 28.30 -6.80 9.72
N GLY A 241 28.11 -6.43 10.99
CA GLY A 241 28.41 -5.08 11.49
C GLY A 241 27.31 -4.04 11.25
N SER A 242 26.13 -4.45 10.80
CA SER A 242 24.91 -3.63 10.75
C SER A 242 23.93 -4.07 11.84
N ASP A 243 23.21 -3.11 12.44
CA ASP A 243 22.10 -3.39 13.37
C ASP A 243 20.82 -3.79 12.61
N ASN A 244 20.74 -3.46 11.31
CA ASN A 244 19.70 -3.88 10.37
C ASN A 244 20.38 -4.51 9.14
N PRO A 245 20.76 -5.80 9.21
CA PRO A 245 21.59 -6.43 8.19
C PRO A 245 20.81 -6.78 6.93
N TYR A 246 21.44 -6.59 5.77
CA TYR A 246 21.00 -7.24 4.54
C TYR A 246 21.20 -8.76 4.58
N TYR A 247 20.26 -9.48 3.99
CA TYR A 247 20.31 -10.90 3.75
C TYR A 247 20.29 -11.18 2.24
N LEU A 248 21.20 -12.03 1.78
CA LEU A 248 21.32 -12.42 0.38
C LEU A 248 21.19 -13.93 0.27
N ASP A 249 20.25 -14.41 -0.54
CA ASP A 249 20.03 -15.84 -0.78
C ASP A 249 20.36 -16.18 -2.23
N PHE A 250 21.51 -16.82 -2.42
CA PHE A 250 21.99 -17.27 -3.73
C PHE A 250 21.57 -18.70 -3.98
N LYS A 251 20.73 -18.95 -4.99
CA LYS A 251 20.30 -20.31 -5.38
C LYS A 251 21.13 -20.87 -6.54
N GLU A 252 21.18 -22.19 -6.67
CA GLU A 252 22.01 -22.91 -7.65
C GLU A 252 21.71 -22.55 -9.13
N ASN A 253 20.49 -22.12 -9.43
CA ASN A 253 20.04 -21.77 -10.78
C ASN A 253 20.32 -20.31 -11.16
N GLY A 254 21.12 -19.59 -10.37
CA GLY A 254 21.36 -18.17 -10.63
C GLY A 254 20.23 -17.26 -10.16
N VAL A 255 19.34 -17.73 -9.29
CA VAL A 255 18.33 -16.88 -8.63
C VAL A 255 18.91 -16.23 -7.39
N ILE A 256 18.65 -14.95 -7.21
CA ILE A 256 18.97 -14.21 -5.98
C ILE A 256 17.70 -13.66 -5.34
N LYS A 257 17.61 -13.76 -4.02
CA LYS A 257 16.70 -12.94 -3.21
C LYS A 257 17.52 -12.00 -2.32
N ILE A 258 17.06 -10.77 -2.17
CA ILE A 258 17.63 -9.72 -1.31
C ILE A 258 16.59 -9.37 -0.28
N TYR A 259 16.96 -9.35 0.99
CA TYR A 259 16.02 -9.09 2.07
C TYR A 259 16.66 -8.20 3.14
N GLN A 260 15.91 -7.23 3.64
CA GLN A 260 16.24 -6.46 4.83
C GLN A 260 14.93 -5.98 5.44
N GLU A 261 14.83 -6.08 6.76
CA GLU A 261 13.63 -5.74 7.52
C GLU A 261 14.04 -5.27 8.91
N GLU A 262 13.56 -4.09 9.28
CA GLU A 262 13.56 -3.61 10.66
C GLU A 262 12.10 -3.44 11.09
N PRO A 263 11.68 -3.96 12.26
CA PRO A 263 10.27 -3.98 12.60
C PRO A 263 9.63 -2.58 12.55
N GLY A 264 8.51 -2.46 11.81
CA GLY A 264 7.80 -1.20 11.66
C GLY A 264 8.42 -0.22 10.65
N THR A 265 9.47 -0.63 9.95
CA THR A 265 9.98 0.01 8.73
C THR A 265 9.65 -0.85 7.54
N GLU A 266 9.72 -0.30 6.34
CA GLU A 266 9.22 -1.02 5.17
C GLU A 266 10.25 -2.02 4.66
N VAL A 267 9.76 -3.20 4.30
CA VAL A 267 10.62 -4.29 3.84
C VAL A 267 11.35 -3.94 2.56
N THR A 268 12.66 -4.18 2.54
CA THR A 268 13.41 -4.28 1.29
C THR A 268 13.43 -5.76 0.89
N PHE A 269 12.49 -6.16 0.03
CA PHE A 269 12.46 -7.52 -0.51
C PHE A 269 12.61 -7.50 -2.04
N GLY A 270 13.70 -8.05 -2.54
CA GLY A 270 14.01 -8.12 -3.96
C GLY A 270 14.20 -9.55 -4.43
N GLY A 271 13.84 -9.78 -5.69
CA GLY A 271 14.01 -11.05 -6.37
C GLY A 271 14.57 -10.83 -7.77
N GLY A 272 15.47 -11.70 -8.20
CA GLY A 272 16.12 -11.54 -9.47
C GLY A 272 17.04 -12.68 -9.84
N SER A 273 17.97 -12.35 -10.72
CA SER A 273 19.01 -13.28 -11.16
C SER A 273 20.39 -12.71 -10.92
N TYR A 274 21.34 -13.62 -10.79
CA TYR A 274 22.76 -13.33 -10.76
C TYR A 274 23.48 -14.22 -11.77
N SER A 275 24.51 -13.65 -12.38
CA SER A 275 25.41 -14.35 -13.29
C SER A 275 26.83 -14.25 -12.76
N GLY A 276 27.53 -15.36 -12.92
CA GLY A 276 28.73 -15.69 -12.17
C GLY A 276 29.95 -14.89 -12.57
N PRO A 277 30.98 -14.98 -11.73
CA PRO A 277 32.13 -14.12 -11.80
C PRO A 277 33.01 -14.41 -13.03
N GLU A 278 32.84 -13.66 -14.11
CA GLU A 278 33.89 -13.56 -15.13
C GLU A 278 35.03 -12.71 -14.56
N ASN A 279 36.04 -13.37 -13.97
CA ASN A 279 37.15 -12.76 -13.21
C ASN A 279 36.73 -12.17 -11.85
N ASP A 280 36.00 -12.90 -11.01
CA ASP A 280 35.57 -12.45 -9.66
C ASP A 280 34.53 -11.30 -9.65
N LEU A 281 34.01 -10.91 -10.82
CA LEU A 281 32.98 -9.87 -10.97
C LEU A 281 31.58 -10.46 -11.10
N LEU A 282 30.77 -10.32 -10.07
CA LEU A 282 29.37 -10.75 -10.06
C LEU A 282 28.45 -9.65 -10.57
N SER A 283 27.47 -10.03 -11.39
CA SER A 283 26.42 -9.13 -11.87
C SER A 283 25.06 -9.63 -11.42
N PHE A 284 24.27 -8.72 -10.84
CA PHE A 284 22.89 -8.96 -10.42
C PHE A 284 21.94 -8.11 -11.26
N ARG A 285 20.76 -8.67 -11.49
CA ARG A 285 19.61 -7.96 -12.04
C ARG A 285 18.37 -8.38 -11.28
N CYS A 286 17.77 -7.45 -10.54
CA CYS A 286 16.65 -7.73 -9.65
C CYS A 286 15.56 -6.68 -9.78
N SER A 287 14.36 -7.00 -9.31
CA SER A 287 13.33 -6.02 -9.00
C SER A 287 13.01 -6.12 -7.52
N PHE A 288 12.59 -4.99 -6.94
CA PHE A 288 12.10 -4.97 -5.57
C PHE A 288 10.59 -5.05 -5.56
N LEU A 289 10.06 -5.71 -4.54
CA LEU A 289 8.64 -5.80 -4.31
C LEU A 289 8.09 -4.38 -4.21
N GLY A 290 7.22 -4.03 -5.14
CA GLY A 290 6.59 -2.71 -5.24
C GLY A 290 7.21 -1.77 -6.26
N SER A 291 8.37 -2.08 -6.84
CA SER A 291 9.10 -1.18 -7.76
C SER A 291 8.64 -1.24 -9.23
N GLY A 292 7.40 -1.66 -9.49
CA GLY A 292 6.81 -1.65 -10.83
C GLY A 292 7.62 -2.40 -11.90
N SER A 293 8.29 -3.50 -11.53
CA SER A 293 9.12 -4.31 -12.43
C SER A 293 10.34 -3.59 -13.04
N MET A 294 10.74 -2.42 -12.54
CA MET A 294 12.00 -1.79 -12.98
C MET A 294 13.22 -2.62 -12.53
N PRO A 295 14.18 -2.90 -13.44
CA PRO A 295 15.37 -3.64 -13.10
C PRO A 295 16.36 -2.74 -12.35
N TYR A 296 16.86 -3.24 -11.23
CA TYR A 296 18.05 -2.75 -10.54
C TYR A 296 19.23 -3.62 -10.95
N GLU A 297 20.24 -2.99 -11.52
CA GLU A 297 21.47 -3.63 -11.95
C GLU A 297 22.60 -3.32 -10.96
N THR A 298 23.39 -4.34 -10.64
CA THR A 298 24.50 -4.20 -9.71
C THR A 298 25.68 -5.04 -10.17
N GLN A 299 26.89 -4.49 -10.03
CA GLN A 299 28.15 -5.16 -10.29
C GLN A 299 29.02 -5.09 -9.04
N THR A 300 29.54 -6.23 -8.60
CA THR A 300 30.36 -6.33 -7.39
C THR A 300 31.52 -7.30 -7.58
N TRP A 301 32.68 -6.95 -7.05
CA TRP A 301 33.80 -7.88 -6.93
C TRP A 301 33.63 -8.70 -5.67
N ILE A 302 33.87 -10.01 -5.78
CA ILE A 302 33.73 -10.91 -4.64
C ILE A 302 35.10 -11.36 -4.14
N TYR A 303 35.30 -11.24 -2.83
CA TYR A 303 36.49 -11.74 -2.15
C TYR A 303 36.09 -12.75 -1.06
N PRO A 304 36.14 -14.07 -1.35
CA PRO A 304 35.92 -15.10 -0.35
C PRO A 304 36.95 -15.05 0.78
N ASN A 305 36.50 -15.09 2.04
CA ASN A 305 37.36 -15.22 3.22
C ASN A 305 37.11 -16.54 3.95
N GLY A 306 37.63 -17.65 3.41
CA GLY A 306 37.34 -18.98 3.93
C GLY A 306 36.05 -19.55 3.33
N ASN A 307 35.30 -20.35 4.10
CA ASN A 307 34.12 -21.08 3.60
C ASN A 307 32.78 -20.42 3.92
N ASN A 308 32.76 -19.49 4.87
CA ASN A 308 31.52 -18.95 5.45
C ASN A 308 31.52 -17.43 5.49
N GLU A 309 32.47 -16.75 4.85
CA GLU A 309 32.54 -15.29 4.83
C GLU A 309 32.86 -14.80 3.41
N ILE A 310 32.19 -13.73 2.98
CA ILE A 310 32.45 -13.04 1.71
C ILE A 310 32.50 -11.53 1.94
N GLU A 311 33.37 -10.88 1.19
CA GLU A 311 33.36 -9.43 1.01
C GLU A 311 32.87 -9.13 -0.41
N LEU A 312 31.92 -8.20 -0.52
CA LEU A 312 31.38 -7.68 -1.76
C LEU A 312 31.84 -6.23 -1.91
N GLU A 313 32.67 -5.94 -2.92
CA GLU A 313 33.08 -4.59 -3.29
C GLU A 313 32.27 -4.12 -4.51
N PHE A 314 31.27 -3.28 -4.26
CA PHE A 314 30.36 -2.79 -5.29
C PHE A 314 31.09 -1.80 -6.20
N SER A 315 31.17 -2.14 -7.50
CA SER A 315 31.73 -1.25 -8.52
C SER A 315 30.69 -0.31 -9.12
N SER A 316 29.42 -0.74 -9.14
CA SER A 316 28.26 0.05 -9.52
C SER A 316 26.99 -0.62 -8.98
N SER A 317 26.04 0.14 -8.48
CA SER A 317 24.74 -0.39 -8.05
C SER A 317 23.66 0.66 -8.25
N ASP A 318 22.50 0.24 -8.74
CA ASP A 318 21.29 1.04 -8.71
C ASP A 318 20.62 1.04 -7.32
N ILE A 319 21.12 0.22 -6.38
CA ILE A 319 20.66 0.17 -4.99
C ILE A 319 21.50 1.16 -4.19
N SER A 320 20.88 2.25 -3.71
CA SER A 320 21.56 3.36 -3.03
C SER A 320 22.49 2.90 -1.92
N ASP A 321 22.01 2.02 -1.06
CA ASP A 321 22.76 1.53 0.10
C ASP A 321 24.03 0.76 -0.31
N PHE A 322 23.97 0.03 -1.42
CA PHE A 322 25.12 -0.71 -1.95
C PHE A 322 26.11 0.22 -2.66
N GLU A 323 25.63 1.29 -3.29
CA GLU A 323 26.49 2.32 -3.86
C GLU A 323 27.24 3.10 -2.76
N GLU A 324 26.57 3.42 -1.66
CA GLU A 324 27.16 4.12 -0.52
C GLU A 324 28.14 3.24 0.28
N LYS A 325 27.73 2.00 0.58
CA LYS A 325 28.54 0.99 1.27
C LYS A 325 29.41 0.26 0.26
N LYS A 326 30.40 0.97 -0.28
CA LYS A 326 31.33 0.47 -1.30
C LYS A 326 31.88 -0.94 -1.01
N ASP A 327 32.15 -1.27 0.26
CA ASP A 327 32.60 -2.59 0.70
C ASP A 327 31.64 -3.12 1.78
N MET A 328 31.04 -4.30 1.57
CA MET A 328 30.14 -4.98 2.52
C MET A 328 30.61 -6.39 2.84
N PHE A 329 30.42 -6.82 4.08
CA PHE A 329 30.90 -8.11 4.59
C PHE A 329 29.73 -8.99 5.00
N PHE A 330 29.68 -10.23 4.51
CA PHE A 330 28.62 -11.18 4.80
C PHE A 330 29.16 -12.48 5.38
N GLU A 331 28.39 -13.08 6.28
CA GLU A 331 28.63 -14.43 6.79
C GLU A 331 27.52 -15.39 6.38
N LYS A 332 27.86 -16.66 6.15
CA LYS A 332 26.91 -17.70 5.77
C LYS A 332 26.09 -18.15 6.98
N ILE A 333 24.77 -18.20 6.83
CA ILE A 333 23.82 -18.54 7.90
C ILE A 333 22.81 -19.60 7.41
N GLU A 334 22.03 -20.15 8.34
CA GLU A 334 20.89 -20.99 8.02
C GLU A 334 19.59 -20.17 8.03
N GLU A 335 18.53 -20.65 7.37
CA GLU A 335 17.24 -19.93 7.31
C GLU A 335 16.67 -19.64 8.71
N ALA A 336 16.87 -20.55 9.67
CA ALA A 336 16.40 -20.37 11.04
C ALA A 336 17.08 -19.20 11.79
N ASP A 337 18.20 -18.70 11.29
CA ASP A 337 18.91 -17.54 11.84
C ASP A 337 18.32 -16.20 11.36
N VAL A 338 17.43 -16.22 10.35
CA VAL A 338 16.66 -15.04 9.95
C VAL A 338 15.50 -14.84 10.94
N PRO A 339 15.38 -13.64 11.53
CA PRO A 339 14.26 -13.35 12.41
C PRO A 339 12.95 -13.35 11.61
N ILE A 340 11.87 -13.76 12.27
CA ILE A 340 10.51 -13.54 11.77
C ILE A 340 9.93 -12.38 12.56
N VAL A 341 9.53 -11.33 11.86
CA VAL A 341 8.89 -10.17 12.48
C VAL A 341 7.45 -10.55 12.85
N THR A 342 7.06 -10.24 14.08
CA THR A 342 5.70 -10.49 14.57
C THR A 342 4.94 -9.18 14.78
N ILE A 343 3.61 -9.24 14.78
CA ILE A 343 2.78 -8.04 14.94
C ILE A 343 3.02 -7.35 16.29
N ASP A 344 3.37 -8.12 17.33
CA ASP A 344 3.70 -7.62 18.66
C ASP A 344 4.99 -6.80 18.68
N GLU A 345 5.92 -7.02 17.75
CA GLU A 345 7.15 -6.22 17.62
C GLU A 345 6.86 -4.94 16.85
N VAL A 346 6.14 -5.05 15.73
CA VAL A 346 5.70 -3.91 14.94
C VAL A 346 4.86 -2.95 15.79
N LYS A 347 3.86 -3.44 16.52
CA LYS A 347 3.01 -2.61 17.39
C LYS A 347 3.78 -1.83 18.45
N LYS A 348 4.93 -2.34 18.95
CA LYS A 348 5.74 -1.60 19.93
C LYS A 348 6.43 -0.38 19.32
N ILE A 349 6.70 -0.41 18.02
CA ILE A 349 7.43 0.65 17.31
C ILE A 349 6.44 1.63 16.70
N LEU A 350 5.32 1.12 16.16
CA LEU A 350 4.24 1.97 15.66
C LEU A 350 3.66 2.90 16.74
N THR A 351 3.78 2.56 18.03
CA THR A 351 3.31 3.38 19.17
C THR A 351 4.16 4.60 19.54
N ASP A 352 5.39 4.73 19.04
CA ASP A 352 6.30 5.82 19.41
C ASP A 352 6.45 6.82 18.24
N ASP A 353 5.73 7.95 18.33
CA ASP A 353 5.88 9.24 17.62
C ASP A 353 5.97 9.29 16.07
N HIS A 354 6.15 8.19 15.34
CA HIS A 354 6.36 8.23 13.87
C HIS A 354 5.17 7.82 13.03
N VAL A 355 4.26 6.98 13.55
CA VAL A 355 3.29 6.29 12.69
C VAL A 355 1.83 6.30 13.19
N TYR A 356 1.56 6.63 14.46
CA TYR A 356 0.17 6.67 14.94
C TYR A 356 -0.67 7.77 14.27
N ASP A 357 -0.06 8.90 13.87
CA ASP A 357 -0.73 9.96 13.11
C ASP A 357 -1.09 9.53 11.67
N MET A 358 -0.52 8.42 11.15
CA MET A 358 -0.99 7.80 9.90
C MET A 358 -2.24 6.93 10.09
N TYR A 359 -2.47 6.42 11.30
CA TYR A 359 -3.35 5.26 11.51
C TYR A 359 -4.61 5.53 12.32
N SER A 360 -4.81 6.73 12.87
CA SER A 360 -6.13 7.07 13.41
C SER A 360 -7.07 7.54 12.30
N GLN A 361 -7.63 6.59 11.53
CA GLN A 361 -8.60 6.88 10.47
C GLN A 361 -10.04 6.52 10.80
N ASP A 362 -10.26 6.06 12.01
CA ASP A 362 -11.56 5.64 12.52
C ASP A 362 -12.35 6.87 13.02
N ALA A 363 -12.73 7.72 12.07
CA ALA A 363 -13.92 8.57 12.20
C ALA A 363 -15.01 7.95 11.32
N SER A 364 -16.23 7.83 11.83
CA SER A 364 -17.29 7.10 11.14
C SER A 364 -17.73 7.71 9.80
N THR A 365 -17.35 8.96 9.50
CA THR A 365 -17.67 9.63 8.23
C THR A 365 -16.56 10.60 7.79
N SER A 366 -16.41 10.77 6.47
CA SER A 366 -15.48 11.73 5.85
C SER A 366 -15.82 13.20 6.16
N GLU A 367 -17.07 13.52 6.50
CA GLU A 367 -17.50 14.88 6.87
C GLU A 367 -16.85 15.37 8.16
N VAL A 368 -16.64 14.49 9.14
CA VAL A 368 -15.94 14.81 10.39
C VAL A 368 -14.50 15.21 10.12
N LYS A 369 -13.90 14.64 9.07
CA LYS A 369 -12.51 14.86 8.69
C LYS A 369 -12.24 16.27 8.15
N MET A 370 -13.26 17.12 8.02
CA MET A 370 -13.14 18.51 7.55
C MET A 370 -13.54 19.55 8.60
N LEU A 371 -13.84 19.13 9.82
CA LEU A 371 -14.28 20.03 10.89
C LEU A 371 -13.08 20.56 11.69
N ASP A 372 -12.99 21.88 11.84
CA ASP A 372 -11.97 22.50 12.70
C ASP A 372 -12.30 22.34 14.19
N GLU A 373 -13.58 22.41 14.53
CA GLU A 373 -14.14 22.25 15.88
C GLU A 373 -15.65 22.05 15.75
N PHE A 374 -16.25 21.25 16.63
CA PHE A 374 -17.71 21.19 16.75
C PHE A 374 -18.16 20.83 18.17
N TYR A 375 -19.44 21.01 18.46
CA TYR A 375 -20.09 20.51 19.67
C TYR A 375 -20.76 19.17 19.40
N GLY A 376 -20.42 18.17 20.22
CA GLY A 376 -21.06 16.86 20.23
C GLY A 376 -21.96 16.65 21.44
N VAL A 377 -22.94 15.75 21.29
CA VAL A 377 -23.69 15.13 22.39
C VAL A 377 -23.09 13.75 22.63
N TRP A 378 -22.09 13.68 23.51
CA TRP A 378 -21.25 12.51 23.74
C TRP A 378 -21.92 11.50 24.65
N LEU A 379 -21.76 10.21 24.33
CA LEU A 379 -22.41 9.10 25.02
C LEU A 379 -21.44 8.13 25.66
N SER A 380 -20.42 7.70 24.91
CA SER A 380 -19.46 6.68 25.33
C SER A 380 -18.11 6.89 24.66
N ALA A 381 -17.10 6.22 25.20
CA ALA A 381 -15.74 6.16 24.67
C ALA A 381 -15.25 4.70 24.77
N PHE A 382 -14.74 4.14 23.68
CA PHE A 382 -14.29 2.75 23.58
C PHE A 382 -12.82 2.68 23.18
N GLU A 383 -12.13 1.61 23.60
CA GLU A 383 -10.74 1.36 23.19
C GLU A 383 -10.67 0.77 21.77
N GLU A 384 -11.70 0.02 21.36
CA GLU A 384 -11.84 -0.61 20.04
C GLU A 384 -12.94 0.11 19.23
N SER A 385 -12.75 0.23 17.90
CA SER A 385 -13.68 0.95 17.02
C SER A 385 -14.98 0.17 16.75
N ASP A 386 -14.93 -1.16 16.72
CA ASP A 386 -16.12 -2.02 16.55
C ASP A 386 -17.21 -1.73 17.60
N ASP A 387 -16.82 -1.57 18.87
CA ASP A 387 -17.76 -1.22 19.95
C ASP A 387 -18.41 0.17 19.72
N ALA A 388 -17.65 1.10 19.12
CA ALA A 388 -18.15 2.42 18.76
C ALA A 388 -19.12 2.36 17.57
N VAL A 389 -18.81 1.54 16.55
CA VAL A 389 -19.67 1.27 15.38
C VAL A 389 -21.02 0.71 15.83
N GLU A 390 -21.02 -0.32 16.69
CA GLU A 390 -22.26 -0.92 17.21
C GLU A 390 -23.17 0.13 17.89
N LEU A 391 -22.56 1.05 18.66
CA LEU A 391 -23.32 2.12 19.32
C LEU A 391 -23.82 3.17 18.33
N VAL A 392 -23.03 3.52 17.31
CA VAL A 392 -23.46 4.44 16.24
C VAL A 392 -24.67 3.86 15.51
N GLU A 393 -24.61 2.62 15.02
CA GLU A 393 -25.74 1.99 14.34
C GLU A 393 -27.01 1.97 15.19
N LYS A 394 -26.86 1.76 16.50
CA LYS A 394 -27.99 1.78 17.42
C LYS A 394 -28.60 3.18 17.52
N LEU A 395 -27.78 4.22 17.62
CA LEU A 395 -28.25 5.60 17.68
C LEU A 395 -28.92 6.03 16.38
N GLU A 396 -28.41 5.58 15.23
CA GLU A 396 -29.04 5.79 13.92
C GLU A 396 -30.42 5.12 13.85
N LYS A 397 -30.55 3.88 14.35
CA LYS A 397 -31.84 3.19 14.48
C LYS A 397 -32.82 3.93 15.40
N ASP A 398 -32.30 4.64 16.40
CA ASP A 398 -33.07 5.51 17.30
C ASP A 398 -33.38 6.90 16.70
N GLY A 399 -32.90 7.18 15.49
CA GLY A 399 -33.19 8.39 14.73
C GLY A 399 -32.22 9.56 14.98
N PHE A 400 -31.02 9.28 15.48
CA PHE A 400 -29.95 10.26 15.65
C PHE A 400 -28.92 10.15 14.54
N ASP A 401 -28.40 11.28 14.10
CA ASP A 401 -27.29 11.36 13.16
C ASP A 401 -25.98 11.15 13.94
N ALA A 402 -25.65 9.89 14.21
CA ALA A 402 -24.59 9.52 15.13
C ALA A 402 -23.28 9.25 14.40
N ILE A 403 -22.18 9.60 15.06
CA ILE A 403 -20.83 9.36 14.57
C ILE A 403 -19.92 8.96 15.72
N TYR A 404 -18.73 8.45 15.40
CA TYR A 404 -17.64 8.37 16.35
C TYR A 404 -16.39 9.09 15.82
N VAL A 405 -15.57 9.59 16.75
CA VAL A 405 -14.31 10.28 16.45
C VAL A 405 -13.18 9.75 17.33
N TYR A 406 -11.95 9.77 16.83
CA TYR A 406 -10.78 9.40 17.61
C TYR A 406 -10.32 10.56 18.50
N SER A 407 -10.37 10.37 19.82
CA SER A 407 -10.18 11.47 20.78
C SER A 407 -8.82 12.18 20.76
N PRO A 408 -7.68 11.50 20.51
CA PRO A 408 -6.39 12.16 20.36
C PRO A 408 -6.31 13.21 19.25
N GLU A 409 -7.20 13.19 18.27
CA GLU A 409 -7.25 14.22 17.20
C GLU A 409 -7.84 15.55 17.68
N TRP A 410 -8.34 15.66 18.92
CA TRP A 410 -9.13 16.80 19.34
C TRP A 410 -8.66 17.35 20.68
N LYS A 411 -8.29 18.64 20.69
CA LYS A 411 -7.64 19.30 21.83
C LYS A 411 -8.43 19.21 23.14
N ASN A 412 -9.75 19.18 23.05
CA ASN A 412 -10.63 19.19 24.21
C ASN A 412 -11.25 17.81 24.48
N LEU A 413 -10.94 16.77 23.72
CA LEU A 413 -11.33 15.40 24.05
C LEU A 413 -10.27 14.72 24.94
N SER A 414 -10.29 13.39 25.01
CA SER A 414 -9.34 12.61 25.80
C SER A 414 -7.98 12.57 25.10
N SER A 415 -6.90 12.80 25.85
CA SER A 415 -5.54 12.55 25.37
C SER A 415 -5.15 11.06 25.37
N LYS A 416 -6.00 10.21 25.96
CA LYS A 416 -5.89 8.74 25.83
C LYS A 416 -6.67 8.29 24.60
N PRO A 417 -6.17 7.27 23.88
CA PRO A 417 -6.78 6.78 22.65
C PRO A 417 -8.13 6.14 22.93
N TYR A 418 -9.21 6.82 22.52
CA TYR A 418 -10.56 6.29 22.58
C TYR A 418 -11.37 6.73 21.36
N TYR A 419 -12.23 5.84 20.89
CA TYR A 419 -13.31 6.11 19.94
C TYR A 419 -14.52 6.67 20.67
N CYS A 420 -14.74 7.98 20.53
CA CYS A 420 -15.77 8.72 21.24
C CYS A 420 -17.03 8.84 20.38
N VAL A 421 -18.16 8.33 20.86
CA VAL A 421 -19.44 8.34 20.15
C VAL A 421 -20.25 9.59 20.51
N THR A 422 -20.74 10.31 19.49
CA THR A 422 -21.66 11.44 19.62
C THR A 422 -22.93 11.22 18.80
N ALA A 423 -24.08 11.64 19.33
CA ALA A 423 -25.38 11.53 18.66
C ALA A 423 -25.71 12.73 17.75
N GLY A 424 -24.68 13.42 17.26
CA GLY A 424 -24.79 14.56 16.34
C GLY A 424 -23.58 15.49 16.36
N ILE A 425 -23.46 16.26 15.28
CA ILE A 425 -22.51 17.36 15.09
C ILE A 425 -23.29 18.67 15.17
N CYS A 426 -22.83 19.62 15.97
CA CYS A 426 -23.49 20.91 16.16
C CYS A 426 -22.48 22.05 16.12
N ASP A 427 -22.78 23.12 15.37
CA ASP A 427 -21.92 24.31 15.29
C ASP A 427 -21.88 25.09 16.61
N THR A 428 -22.98 25.03 17.38
CA THR A 428 -23.13 25.79 18.63
C THR A 428 -23.52 24.92 19.80
N GLN A 429 -23.11 25.33 21.00
CA GLN A 429 -23.52 24.70 22.25
C GLN A 429 -25.05 24.67 22.41
N ALA A 430 -25.76 25.70 21.93
CA ALA A 430 -27.22 25.78 22.07
C ALA A 430 -27.96 24.72 21.23
N ASP A 431 -27.43 24.43 20.04
CA ASP A 431 -27.96 23.37 19.18
C ASP A 431 -27.68 21.99 19.81
N ALA A 432 -26.47 21.80 20.33
CA ALA A 432 -26.09 20.60 21.06
C ALA A 432 -26.93 20.38 22.32
N ASP A 433 -27.23 21.43 23.09
CA ASP A 433 -28.12 21.35 24.26
C ASP A 433 -29.57 20.98 23.87
N SER A 434 -30.03 21.46 22.72
CA SER A 434 -31.36 21.12 22.18
C SER A 434 -31.42 19.66 21.74
N LEU A 435 -30.34 19.14 21.15
CA LEU A 435 -30.20 17.74 20.77
C LEU A 435 -30.06 16.83 22.00
N LEU A 436 -29.30 17.25 23.01
CA LEU A 436 -29.11 16.54 24.27
C LEU A 436 -30.43 16.20 24.95
N ALA A 437 -31.40 17.12 24.93
CA ALA A 437 -32.73 16.86 25.48
C ALA A 437 -33.41 15.67 24.80
N LYS A 438 -33.35 15.58 23.47
CA LYS A 438 -33.91 14.48 22.68
C LYS A 438 -33.19 13.16 22.96
N VAL A 439 -31.86 13.20 23.01
CA VAL A 439 -31.00 12.03 23.29
C VAL A 439 -31.31 11.47 24.69
N LYS A 440 -31.48 12.33 25.69
CA LYS A 440 -31.86 11.92 27.05
C LYS A 440 -33.28 11.34 27.12
N ASP A 441 -34.23 11.93 26.38
CA ASP A 441 -35.60 11.42 26.29
C ASP A 441 -35.67 10.04 25.62
N ALA A 442 -34.75 9.74 24.70
CA ALA A 442 -34.59 8.42 24.07
C ALA A 442 -33.96 7.36 24.98
N GLY A 443 -33.47 7.73 26.18
CA GLY A 443 -32.97 6.79 27.19
C GLY A 443 -31.47 6.90 27.50
N TYR A 444 -30.73 7.74 26.78
CA TYR A 444 -29.29 7.95 26.96
C TYR A 444 -29.02 9.01 28.04
N LYS A 445 -29.29 8.64 29.31
CA LYS A 445 -29.33 9.58 30.44
C LYS A 445 -27.99 10.23 30.79
N ASP A 446 -26.89 9.53 30.52
CA ASP A 446 -25.54 9.98 30.85
C ASP A 446 -24.92 10.83 29.74
N ALA A 447 -25.65 11.05 28.64
CA ALA A 447 -25.18 11.91 27.56
C ALA A 447 -24.91 13.34 28.05
N TYR A 448 -23.90 13.98 27.45
CA TYR A 448 -23.48 15.33 27.81
C TYR A 448 -22.96 16.11 26.58
N VAL A 449 -23.04 17.43 26.67
CA VAL A 449 -22.54 18.33 25.62
C VAL A 449 -21.10 18.72 25.92
N LYS A 450 -20.25 18.67 24.90
CA LYS A 450 -18.86 19.14 24.97
C LYS A 450 -18.38 19.51 23.56
N SER A 451 -17.58 20.58 23.43
CA SER A 451 -16.89 20.83 22.17
C SER A 451 -15.66 19.94 22.06
N THR A 452 -15.34 19.53 20.84
CA THR A 452 -14.09 18.83 20.52
C THR A 452 -12.87 19.71 20.76
N GLY A 453 -13.04 21.03 20.74
CA GLY A 453 -11.95 21.99 20.63
C GLY A 453 -11.34 21.95 19.24
N ALA A 454 -10.31 22.78 19.02
CA ALA A 454 -9.55 22.72 17.79
C ALA A 454 -9.06 21.30 17.51
N ARG A 455 -9.24 20.85 16.28
CA ARG A 455 -8.61 19.64 15.79
C ARG A 455 -7.09 19.80 15.87
N LEU A 456 -6.43 18.73 16.25
CA LEU A 456 -5.00 18.63 16.31
C LEU A 456 -4.48 18.19 14.93
N GLU A 457 -3.23 18.57 14.66
CA GLU A 457 -2.44 18.33 13.45
C GLU A 457 -2.90 17.08 12.66
N GLN A 458 -3.46 17.26 11.46
CA GLN A 458 -3.91 16.16 10.58
C GLN A 458 -2.88 15.95 9.48
N ARG A 459 -2.42 14.71 9.29
CA ARG A 459 -1.54 14.36 8.18
C ARG A 459 -2.35 14.08 6.90
N ILE A 460 -1.93 14.67 5.78
CA ILE A 460 -2.56 14.50 4.46
C ILE A 460 -1.49 14.38 3.37
N TYR A 461 -1.90 13.86 2.22
CA TYR A 461 -1.17 13.95 0.97
C TYR A 461 -1.90 14.87 0.01
N TYR A 462 -1.17 15.68 -0.75
CA TYR A 462 -1.76 16.42 -1.87
C TYR A 462 -0.91 16.31 -3.14
N ASN A 463 -1.60 16.28 -4.28
CA ASN A 463 -0.97 16.09 -5.59
C ASN A 463 -0.96 17.39 -6.40
N ILE A 464 0.17 17.69 -7.05
CA ILE A 464 0.32 18.85 -7.93
C ILE A 464 0.87 18.44 -9.30
N TYR A 465 -0.03 18.25 -10.27
CA TYR A 465 0.34 17.91 -11.65
C TYR A 465 0.74 19.15 -12.47
N ASP A 466 0.10 20.29 -12.21
CA ASP A 466 0.31 21.55 -12.92
C ASP A 466 0.54 22.74 -11.97
N GLU A 467 1.81 23.11 -11.82
CA GLU A 467 2.26 24.27 -11.04
C GLU A 467 1.69 25.62 -11.51
N SER A 468 1.23 25.74 -12.77
CA SER A 468 0.80 27.04 -13.32
C SER A 468 -0.54 27.52 -12.79
N SER A 469 -1.39 26.59 -12.34
CA SER A 469 -2.72 26.86 -11.77
C SER A 469 -2.83 26.49 -10.30
N SER A 470 -1.89 25.68 -9.79
CA SER A 470 -1.95 25.15 -8.42
C SER A 470 -1.43 26.10 -7.35
N TYR A 471 -0.74 27.20 -7.71
CA TYR A 471 -0.14 28.09 -6.71
C TYR A 471 -0.51 29.57 -6.89
N GLU A 472 -0.90 30.23 -5.80
CA GLU A 472 -0.98 31.68 -5.71
C GLU A 472 0.13 32.22 -4.79
N PHE A 473 1.20 32.75 -5.41
CA PHE A 473 2.32 33.33 -4.67
C PHE A 473 2.02 34.74 -4.18
N LYS A 474 2.21 34.96 -2.87
CA LYS A 474 2.18 36.27 -2.20
C LYS A 474 3.51 36.50 -1.48
N ASN A 475 3.75 37.73 -1.02
CA ASN A 475 5.04 38.08 -0.42
C ASN A 475 5.30 37.35 0.91
N ASP A 476 4.25 36.98 1.63
CA ASP A 476 4.27 36.44 2.99
C ASP A 476 3.72 35.01 3.08
N ARG A 477 3.22 34.46 1.97
CA ARG A 477 2.62 33.12 1.92
C ARG A 477 2.45 32.61 0.49
N VAL A 478 2.26 31.31 0.36
CA VAL A 478 1.80 30.64 -0.86
C VAL A 478 0.47 29.97 -0.56
N ILE A 479 -0.50 30.15 -1.45
CA ILE A 479 -1.73 29.36 -1.41
C ILE A 479 -1.58 28.23 -2.42
N VAL A 480 -1.72 27.00 -1.93
CA VAL A 480 -1.74 25.78 -2.74
C VAL A 480 -3.20 25.43 -3.00
N ASN A 481 -3.61 25.44 -4.26
CA ASN A 481 -4.89 24.89 -4.70
C ASN A 481 -4.68 23.40 -4.95
N ALA A 482 -4.80 22.60 -3.90
CA ALA A 482 -4.64 21.16 -3.97
C ALA A 482 -5.89 20.53 -4.60
N GLY A 483 -5.75 20.02 -5.82
CA GLY A 483 -6.85 19.39 -6.55
C GLY A 483 -7.21 18.04 -5.95
N GLU A 484 -6.25 17.11 -5.90
CA GLU A 484 -6.43 15.83 -5.24
C GLU A 484 -5.74 15.88 -3.88
N VAL A 485 -6.53 15.69 -2.83
CA VAL A 485 -6.05 15.53 -1.46
C VAL A 485 -6.53 14.17 -0.97
N SER A 486 -5.63 13.41 -0.37
CA SER A 486 -5.98 12.16 0.29
C SER A 486 -5.58 12.20 1.76
N GLY A 487 -6.42 11.59 2.59
CA GLY A 487 -6.00 11.16 3.92
C GLY A 487 -4.97 10.04 3.83
N VAL A 488 -4.42 9.61 4.97
CA VAL A 488 -3.39 8.57 5.02
C VAL A 488 -3.94 7.15 4.77
N GLY A 489 -4.66 6.92 3.69
CA GLY A 489 -5.31 5.63 3.38
C GLY A 489 -6.17 5.71 2.13
N TYR A 490 -5.86 6.70 1.27
CA TYR A 490 -6.58 7.01 0.02
C TYR A 490 -8.08 7.27 0.14
N GLU A 491 -8.55 7.72 1.31
CA GLU A 491 -9.82 8.44 1.31
C GLU A 491 -9.67 9.74 0.54
N GLU A 492 -10.40 9.86 -0.56
CA GLU A 492 -10.52 11.11 -1.31
C GLU A 492 -11.11 12.19 -0.40
N LEU A 493 -10.30 13.19 -0.10
CA LEU A 493 -10.75 14.41 0.57
C LEU A 493 -11.17 15.44 -0.49
N PRO A 494 -12.11 16.35 -0.17
CA PRO A 494 -12.46 17.45 -1.04
C PRO A 494 -11.23 18.29 -1.42
N GLU A 495 -11.27 18.94 -2.59
CA GLU A 495 -10.24 19.89 -2.99
C GLU A 495 -10.00 20.93 -1.87
N MET A 496 -8.73 21.14 -1.51
CA MET A 496 -8.36 22.05 -0.42
C MET A 496 -7.56 23.26 -0.93
N ARG A 497 -7.69 24.37 -0.21
CA ARG A 497 -6.87 25.56 -0.39
C ARG A 497 -5.93 25.69 0.79
N LEU A 498 -4.72 25.18 0.66
CA LEU A 498 -3.76 25.11 1.73
C LEU A 498 -2.86 26.35 1.76
N VAL A 499 -2.41 26.75 2.95
CA VAL A 499 -1.57 27.93 3.15
C VAL A 499 -0.20 27.50 3.68
N VAL A 500 0.85 27.90 2.96
CA VAL A 500 2.24 27.85 3.41
C VAL A 500 2.68 29.26 3.76
N ASP A 501 3.12 29.50 4.98
CA ASP A 501 3.61 30.81 5.41
C ASP A 501 4.89 30.71 6.26
N SER A 502 5.23 31.78 6.98
CA SER A 502 6.45 31.84 7.81
C SER A 502 6.42 30.94 9.05
N GLU A 503 5.25 30.45 9.45
CA GLU A 503 5.08 29.52 10.57
C GLU A 503 5.15 28.05 10.10
N THR A 504 5.04 27.79 8.80
CA THR A 504 5.23 26.45 8.22
C THR A 504 6.69 26.01 8.29
N GLU A 505 6.93 24.77 8.72
CA GLU A 505 8.28 24.20 8.88
C GLU A 505 8.48 22.88 8.13
N PHE A 506 9.73 22.50 7.90
CA PHE A 506 10.05 21.10 7.58
C PHE A 506 10.09 20.32 8.88
N ALA A 507 9.40 19.18 8.94
CA ALA A 507 9.45 18.29 10.09
C ALA A 507 10.89 17.80 10.31
N SER A 508 11.28 17.49 11.55
CA SER A 508 12.65 17.05 11.86
C SER A 508 13.04 15.74 11.16
N ALA A 509 12.06 14.91 10.80
CA ALA A 509 12.24 13.67 10.06
C ALA A 509 12.21 13.85 8.54
N CYS A 510 11.94 15.06 8.05
CA CYS A 510 11.84 15.34 6.63
C CYS A 510 13.21 15.20 5.96
N LYS A 511 13.30 14.30 4.98
CA LYS A 511 14.48 14.15 4.12
C LYS A 511 14.48 15.26 3.06
N THR A 512 14.99 16.43 3.42
CA THR A 512 14.96 17.64 2.57
C THR A 512 15.76 17.51 1.27
N GLU A 513 16.60 16.48 1.14
CA GLU A 513 17.32 16.15 -0.11
C GLU A 513 16.39 15.79 -1.28
N PHE A 514 15.17 15.33 -1.00
CA PHE A 514 14.16 15.06 -2.03
C PHE A 514 13.40 16.32 -2.48
N PHE A 515 13.59 17.45 -1.81
CA PHE A 515 13.01 18.72 -2.24
C PHE A 515 13.94 19.37 -3.25
N GLY A 516 13.56 19.29 -4.54
CA GLY A 516 14.35 19.87 -5.63
C GLY A 516 14.79 21.31 -5.35
N ASN A 517 16.08 21.59 -5.55
CA ASN A 517 16.71 22.88 -5.30
C ASN A 517 16.64 23.37 -3.83
N TYR A 518 16.47 22.48 -2.85
CA TYR A 518 16.60 22.83 -1.43
C TYR A 518 18.04 23.28 -1.09
N GLU A 519 18.16 24.29 -0.24
CA GLU A 519 19.41 24.74 0.35
C GLU A 519 19.33 24.60 1.88
N GLU A 520 20.43 24.17 2.50
CA GLU A 520 20.48 23.93 3.94
C GLU A 520 20.03 25.17 4.74
N GLY A 521 18.96 25.00 5.52
CA GLY A 521 18.40 26.04 6.38
C GLY A 521 17.20 26.79 5.81
N ASP A 522 16.72 26.46 4.62
CA ASP A 522 15.47 27.05 4.11
C ASP A 522 14.26 26.67 4.97
N THR A 523 13.34 27.63 5.07
CA THR A 523 11.94 27.35 5.39
C THR A 523 11.17 26.87 4.14
N PRO A 524 10.05 26.13 4.30
CA PRO A 524 9.19 25.77 3.18
C PRO A 524 8.76 26.98 2.32
N LEU A 525 8.42 28.11 2.95
CA LEU A 525 8.05 29.33 2.22
C LEU A 525 9.21 29.86 1.35
N GLU A 526 10.44 29.90 1.89
CA GLU A 526 11.63 30.32 1.14
C GLU A 526 11.91 29.39 -0.03
N TRP A 527 11.79 28.07 0.18
CA TRP A 527 11.94 27.06 -0.86
C TRP A 527 10.93 27.24 -1.99
N PHE A 528 9.64 27.46 -1.67
CA PHE A 528 8.60 27.74 -2.66
C PHE A 528 8.91 29.01 -3.47
N ILE A 529 9.28 30.10 -2.80
CA ILE A 529 9.61 31.37 -3.45
C ILE A 529 10.83 31.24 -4.36
N ARG A 530 11.88 30.52 -3.92
CA ARG A 530 13.08 30.29 -4.74
C ARG A 530 12.73 29.50 -5.99
N ASN A 531 12.01 28.39 -5.85
CA ASN A 531 11.63 27.57 -7.00
C ASN A 531 10.69 28.29 -7.97
N LYS A 532 9.80 29.16 -7.47
CA LYS A 532 9.01 30.05 -8.34
C LYS A 532 9.89 31.03 -9.13
N ASN A 533 10.91 31.58 -8.50
CA ASN A 533 11.86 32.47 -9.18
C ASN A 533 12.65 31.72 -10.26
N PHE A 534 13.11 30.50 -10.00
CA PHE A 534 13.74 29.66 -11.02
C PHE A 534 12.77 29.35 -12.16
N LEU A 535 11.54 28.92 -11.86
CA LEU A 535 10.52 28.65 -12.88
C LEU A 535 10.27 29.86 -13.81
N ASP A 536 10.29 31.09 -13.27
CA ASP A 536 10.06 32.31 -14.04
C ASP A 536 11.28 32.82 -14.82
N THR A 537 12.49 32.54 -14.33
CA THR A 537 13.71 33.24 -14.79
C THR A 537 14.82 32.32 -15.30
N ASP A 538 14.90 31.09 -14.81
CA ASP A 538 15.91 30.09 -15.15
C ASP A 538 15.33 28.67 -15.03
N TYR A 539 14.64 28.24 -16.10
CA TYR A 539 13.98 26.94 -16.15
C TYR A 539 14.98 25.77 -16.10
N ASP A 540 16.22 25.97 -16.57
CA ASP A 540 17.24 24.93 -16.53
C ASP A 540 17.66 24.66 -15.08
N GLU A 541 17.84 25.69 -14.25
CA GLU A 541 18.09 25.49 -12.82
C GLU A 541 16.85 24.93 -12.10
N TYR A 542 15.64 25.39 -12.46
CA TYR A 542 14.40 24.84 -11.90
C TYR A 542 14.31 23.32 -12.08
N SER A 543 14.61 22.84 -13.30
CA SER A 543 14.43 21.43 -13.70
C SER A 543 15.63 20.53 -13.41
N LYS A 544 16.74 21.09 -12.92
CA LYS A 544 18.01 20.38 -12.69
C LYS A 544 17.91 19.16 -11.78
N HIS A 545 17.02 19.23 -10.79
CA HIS A 545 16.74 18.15 -9.82
C HIS A 545 15.30 17.66 -9.94
N GLY A 546 14.70 17.81 -11.14
CA GLY A 546 13.28 17.58 -11.37
C GLY A 546 12.42 18.82 -11.11
N PRO A 547 11.14 18.82 -11.52
CA PRO A 547 10.23 19.94 -11.28
C PRO A 547 9.86 20.04 -9.80
N ALA A 548 10.59 20.88 -9.07
CA ALA A 548 10.52 20.98 -7.62
C ALA A 548 9.10 21.29 -7.07
N LEU A 549 8.25 21.98 -7.84
CA LEU A 549 6.90 22.36 -7.40
C LEU A 549 5.80 21.37 -7.84
N LYS A 550 6.17 20.20 -8.36
CA LYS A 550 5.25 19.14 -8.75
C LYS A 550 5.55 17.86 -7.99
N GLY A 551 4.51 17.04 -7.85
CA GLY A 551 4.59 15.74 -7.20
C GLY A 551 3.52 15.57 -6.14
N VAL A 552 3.75 14.59 -5.28
CA VAL A 552 2.97 14.30 -4.08
C VAL A 552 3.69 14.92 -2.89
N PHE A 553 2.96 15.65 -2.06
CA PHE A 553 3.50 16.26 -0.85
C PHE A 553 2.80 15.70 0.36
N GLU A 554 3.58 15.24 1.33
CA GLU A 554 3.07 14.82 2.62
C GLU A 554 3.24 15.96 3.61
N VAL A 555 2.13 16.38 4.19
CA VAL A 555 2.08 17.51 5.10
C VAL A 555 1.20 17.21 6.30
N SER A 556 1.41 17.96 7.37
CA SER A 556 0.38 18.12 8.38
C SER A 556 -0.31 19.47 8.27
N ILE A 557 -1.60 19.48 8.59
CA ILE A 557 -2.45 20.65 8.52
C ILE A 557 -3.22 20.87 9.83
N THR A 558 -3.49 22.14 10.12
CA THR A 558 -4.50 22.57 11.09
C THR A 558 -5.47 23.50 10.36
N GLY A 559 -6.65 22.98 10.02
CA GLY A 559 -7.59 23.67 9.14
C GLY A 559 -7.03 23.82 7.73
N ASP A 560 -6.86 25.06 7.25
CA ASP A 560 -6.28 25.36 5.93
C ASP A 560 -4.77 25.66 5.97
N HIS A 561 -4.16 25.69 7.15
CA HIS A 561 -2.74 25.97 7.31
C HIS A 561 -1.92 24.69 7.23
N ILE A 562 -0.84 24.68 6.45
CA ILE A 562 0.18 23.64 6.50
C ILE A 562 1.14 23.95 7.64
N ASP A 563 1.12 23.09 8.66
CA ASP A 563 2.00 23.22 9.81
C ASP A 563 3.40 22.70 9.47
N LYS A 564 3.48 21.47 8.93
CA LYS A 564 4.76 20.84 8.59
C LYS A 564 4.75 20.11 7.26
N PHE A 565 5.92 20.11 6.60
CA PHE A 565 6.23 19.19 5.50
C PHE A 565 7.02 17.98 6.01
N TYR A 566 6.59 16.79 5.61
CA TYR A 566 7.26 15.53 5.93
C TYR A 566 8.01 14.96 4.72
N GLY A 567 7.52 15.21 3.51
CA GLY A 567 8.19 14.77 2.29
C GLY A 567 7.65 15.39 1.01
N SER A 568 8.47 15.32 -0.04
CA SER A 568 8.14 15.65 -1.42
C SER A 568 8.56 14.49 -2.28
N TYR A 569 7.68 14.11 -3.18
CA TYR A 569 7.73 12.81 -3.82
C TYR A 569 7.29 12.92 -5.28
N TRP A 570 7.89 12.10 -6.14
CA TRP A 570 7.52 11.98 -7.53
C TRP A 570 6.79 10.66 -7.77
N TRP A 571 5.90 10.65 -8.76
CA TRP A 571 5.05 9.51 -9.14
C TRP A 571 5.81 8.33 -9.76
N ASP A 572 7.10 8.51 -10.08
CA ASP A 572 7.96 7.52 -10.74
C ASP A 572 9.19 7.19 -9.89
#